data_AF-A0AAE2Y820-F1
#
_entry.id   AF-A0AAE2Y820-F1
#
_cell.length_a   1.000
_cell.length_b   1.000
_cell.length_c   1.000
_cell.angle_alpha   90.00
_cell.angle_beta   90.00
_cell.angle_gamma   90.00
#
_symmetry.space_group_name_H-M   'P 1'
#
loop_
_entity.id
_entity.type
_entity.pdbx_description
1 polymer ?
#
loop_
_entity_poly.entity_id
_entity_poly.type
_entity_poly.pdbx_seq_one_letter_code
_entity_poly.pdbx_strand_id
1 'polypeptide(L)' 'NWGRIGDVKIYDLAPTILHMFNVPVPRDMDGRVLTEIFREDSEPAKRQVLYQDLVTEKILIKKKIKELKNQKKV' A
#
# COMPACT_ATOMS: atom_id res chain seq x y z
N ASN A 1 11.02 -26.08 -20.67
CA ASN A 1 10.35 -24.77 -20.80
C ASN A 1 9.89 -24.31 -19.44
N TRP A 2 10.73 -23.56 -18.72
CA TRP A 2 10.29 -22.83 -17.53
C TRP A 2 9.25 -21.81 -18.00
N GLY A 3 8.02 -21.93 -17.50
CA GLY A 3 6.90 -21.12 -17.95
C GLY A 3 7.25 -19.64 -17.86
N ARG A 4 7.00 -18.88 -18.95
CA ARG A 4 7.07 -17.42 -18.91
C ARG A 4 5.99 -16.95 -17.93
N ILE A 5 6.42 -16.54 -16.75
CA ILE A 5 5.62 -15.65 -15.89
C ILE A 5 5.53 -14.34 -16.69
N GLY A 6 4.34 -13.74 -16.78
CA GLY A 6 4.09 -12.54 -17.58
C GLY A 6 4.89 -11.31 -17.12
N ASP A 7 4.38 -10.11 -17.37
CA ASP A 7 5.00 -8.87 -16.84
C ASP A 7 4.73 -8.75 -15.33
N VAL A 8 5.51 -9.51 -14.56
CA VAL A 8 5.52 -9.54 -13.09
C VAL A 8 6.93 -9.21 -12.64
N LYS A 9 7.02 -8.32 -11.67
CA LYS A 9 8.29 -7.81 -11.15
C LYS A 9 8.47 -8.30 -9.72
N ILE A 10 9.73 -8.49 -9.31
CA ILE A 10 10.03 -8.98 -7.96
C ILE A 10 9.42 -8.09 -6.86
N TYR A 11 9.32 -6.79 -7.12
CA TYR A 11 8.74 -5.82 -6.20
C TYR A 11 7.21 -5.82 -6.15
N ASP A 12 6.51 -6.60 -6.99
CA ASP A 12 5.07 -6.85 -6.87
C ASP A 12 4.74 -7.83 -5.72
N LEU A 13 5.73 -8.60 -5.25
CA LEU A 13 5.53 -9.60 -4.20
C LEU A 13 5.13 -8.96 -2.87
N ALA A 14 5.83 -7.91 -2.46
CA ALA A 14 5.57 -7.25 -1.18
C ALA A 14 4.15 -6.66 -1.07
N PRO A 15 3.64 -5.82 -2.00
CA PRO A 15 2.26 -5.34 -1.91
C PRO A 15 1.24 -6.48 -2.01
N THR A 16 1.55 -7.55 -2.75
CA THR A 16 0.69 -8.73 -2.84
C THR A 16 0.60 -9.50 -1.53
N ILE A 17 1.71 -9.70 -0.82
CA ILE A 17 1.75 -10.34 0.50
C ILE A 17 0.96 -9.51 1.51
N LEU A 18 1.16 -8.19 1.54
CA LEU A 18 0.40 -7.30 2.43
C LEU A 18 -1.10 -7.42 2.17
N HIS A 19 -1.51 -7.34 0.90
CA HIS A 19 -2.91 -7.55 0.52
C HIS A 19 -3.40 -8.91 0.94
N MET A 20 -2.64 -10.00 0.75
CA MET A 20 -3.02 -11.36 1.15
C MET A 20 -3.34 -11.46 2.66
N PHE A 21 -2.58 -10.75 3.49
CA PHE A 21 -2.75 -10.71 4.95
C PHE A 21 -3.73 -9.62 5.44
N ASN A 22 -4.46 -8.96 4.53
CA ASN A 22 -5.39 -7.87 4.84
C ASN A 22 -4.70 -6.67 5.52
N VAL A 23 -3.43 -6.45 5.22
CA VAL A 23 -2.65 -5.31 5.68
C VAL A 23 -2.70 -4.22 4.60
N PRO A 24 -2.99 -2.95 4.95
CA PRO A 24 -3.01 -1.88 3.97
C PRO A 24 -1.66 -1.70 3.26
N VAL A 25 -1.72 -1.55 1.94
CA VAL A 25 -0.56 -1.39 1.05
C VAL A 25 -0.14 0.08 1.03
N PRO A 26 1.12 0.42 1.34
CA PRO A 26 1.63 1.78 1.19
C PRO A 26 1.54 2.28 -0.26
N ARG A 27 1.07 3.53 -0.46
CA ARG A 27 0.90 4.12 -1.81
C ARG A 27 2.21 4.40 -2.55
N ASP A 28 3.33 4.45 -1.85
CA ASP A 28 4.65 4.77 -2.38
C ASP A 28 5.43 3.53 -2.86
N MET A 29 4.85 2.33 -2.76
CA MET A 29 5.47 1.12 -3.29
C MET A 29 5.49 1.13 -4.82
N ASP A 30 6.60 0.71 -5.41
CA ASP A 30 6.77 0.63 -6.88
C ASP A 30 5.96 -0.50 -7.55
N GLY A 31 5.57 -1.52 -6.77
CA GLY A 31 4.89 -2.71 -7.26
C GLY A 31 3.37 -2.65 -7.16
N ARG A 32 2.69 -3.52 -7.91
CA ARG A 32 1.24 -3.70 -7.84
C ARG A 32 0.86 -4.98 -7.10
N VAL A 33 -0.37 -5.03 -6.60
CA VAL A 33 -0.95 -6.28 -6.11
C VAL A 33 -1.26 -7.18 -7.32
N LEU A 34 -0.78 -8.41 -7.28
CA LEU A 34 -1.02 -9.43 -8.30
C LEU A 34 -2.33 -10.16 -8.01
N THR A 35 -3.48 -9.50 -8.17
CA THR A 35 -4.79 -10.10 -7.84
C THR A 35 -5.08 -11.38 -8.63
N GLU A 36 -4.50 -11.50 -9.81
CA GLU A 36 -4.66 -12.65 -10.72
C GLU A 36 -4.05 -13.96 -10.20
N ILE A 37 -3.22 -13.94 -9.15
CA ILE A 37 -2.62 -15.17 -8.60
C ILE A 37 -3.52 -15.84 -7.56
N PHE A 38 -4.52 -15.12 -7.06
CA PHE A 38 -5.45 -15.65 -6.07
C PHE A 38 -6.50 -16.52 -6.76
N ARG A 39 -6.95 -17.57 -6.06
CA ARG A 39 -8.10 -18.35 -6.54
C ARG A 39 -9.34 -17.47 -6.57
N GLU A 40 -10.12 -17.52 -7.65
CA GLU A 40 -11.30 -16.66 -7.87
C GLU A 40 -12.31 -16.70 -6.70
N ASP A 41 -12.42 -17.84 -6.02
CA ASP A 41 -13.34 -18.04 -4.90
C ASP A 41 -12.80 -17.51 -3.55
N SER A 42 -11.52 -17.15 -3.48
CA SER A 42 -10.84 -16.74 -2.24
C SER A 42 -11.16 -15.31 -1.82
N GLU A 43 -11.13 -15.05 -0.52
CA GLU A 43 -11.28 -13.73 0.09
C GLU A 43 -10.34 -12.66 -0.52
N PRO A 44 -9.01 -12.88 -0.64
CA PRO A 44 -8.10 -11.90 -1.23
C PRO A 44 -8.37 -11.60 -2.72
N ALA A 45 -9.01 -12.52 -3.47
CA ALA A 45 -9.41 -12.24 -4.85
C ALA A 45 -10.63 -11.31 -4.95
N LYS A 46 -11.54 -11.37 -3.96
CA LYS A 46 -12.82 -10.65 -3.97
C LYS A 46 -12.75 -9.28 -3.32
N ARG A 47 -11.92 -9.14 -2.28
CA ARG A 47 -11.82 -7.86 -1.55
C ARG A 47 -11.02 -6.82 -2.32
N GLN A 48 -11.35 -5.55 -2.09
CA GLN A 48 -10.59 -4.43 -2.63
C GLN A 48 -9.24 -4.30 -1.93
N VAL A 49 -8.22 -3.84 -2.67
CA VAL A 49 -6.92 -3.51 -2.09
C VAL A 49 -7.05 -2.25 -1.23
N LEU A 50 -6.70 -2.37 0.05
CA LEU A 50 -6.65 -1.24 0.96
C LEU A 50 -5.32 -0.54 0.79
N TYR A 51 -5.34 0.75 0.46
CA TYR A 51 -4.13 1.57 0.37
C TYR A 51 -4.02 2.53 1.56
N GLN A 52 -2.82 2.70 2.07
CA GLN A 52 -2.49 3.69 3.09
C GLN A 52 -1.49 4.72 2.56
N ASP A 53 -1.75 5.99 2.88
CA ASP A 53 -0.76 7.03 2.65
C ASP A 53 0.39 6.87 3.64
N LEU A 54 1.62 7.10 3.19
CA LEU A 54 2.74 7.18 4.11
C LEU A 54 2.55 8.35 5.08
N VAL A 55 2.41 8.04 6.36
CA VAL A 55 2.56 9.02 7.42
C VAL A 55 4.04 9.14 7.73
N THR A 56 4.72 10.06 7.03
CA THR A 56 6.12 10.37 7.30
C THR A 56 6.28 11.33 8.48
N GLU A 57 7.43 11.29 9.15
CA GLU A 57 7.78 12.27 10.19
C GLU A 57 7.65 13.71 9.69
N LYS A 58 8.02 13.98 8.44
CA LYS A 58 7.89 15.30 7.81
C LYS A 58 6.44 15.79 7.76
N ILE A 59 5.49 14.90 7.44
CA ILE A 59 4.06 15.21 7.43
C ILE A 59 3.57 15.51 8.85
N LEU A 60 3.98 14.69 9.82
CA LEU A 60 3.64 14.87 11.23
C LEU A 60 4.18 16.20 11.79
N ILE A 61 5.45 16.50 11.52
CA ILE A 61 6.10 17.75 11.93
C ILE A 61 5.39 18.96 11.30
N LYS A 62 5.10 18.91 9.99
CA LYS A 62 4.35 19.99 9.31
C LYS A 62 2.98 20.21 9.93
N LYS A 63 2.25 19.13 10.21
CA LYS A 63 0.94 19.19 10.87
C LYS A 63 1.06 19.84 12.25
N LYS A 64 2.03 19.41 13.06
CA LYS A 64 2.24 19.97 14.40
C LYS A 64 2.62 21.45 14.38
N ILE A 65 3.50 21.86 13.45
CA ILE A 65 3.85 23.27 13.26
C ILE A 65 2.60 24.10 12.89
N LYS A 66 1.71 23.58 12.04
CA LYS A 66 0.46 24.26 11.66
C LYS A 66 -0.46 24.45 12.88
N GLU A 67 -0.64 23.41 13.70
CA GLU A 67 -1.41 23.48 14.95
C GLU A 67 -0.87 24.54 15.91
N LEU A 68 0.46 24.53 16.16
CA LEU A 68 1.11 25.50 17.04
C LEU A 68 0.99 26.94 16.52
N LYS A 69 1.09 27.15 15.20
CA LYS A 69 0.88 28.48 14.58
C LYS A 69 -0.54 29.00 14.77
N ASN A 70 -1.54 28.11 14.70
CA ASN A 70 -2.94 28.48 14.91
C ASN A 70 -3.24 28.81 16.37
N GLN A 71 -2.58 28.14 17.33
CA GLN A 71 -2.71 28.42 18.76
C GLN A 71 -2.12 29.76 19.18
N LYS A 72 -1.06 30.23 18.49
CA LYS A 72 -0.42 31.53 18.75
C LYS A 72 -1.13 32.72 18.10
N LYS A 73 -2.17 32.52 17.31
CA LYS A 73 -2.98 33.59 16.68
C LYS A 73 -4.10 34.08 17.62
N VAL A 74 -3.78 34.35 18.88
CA VAL A 74 -4.66 35.03 19.85
C VAL A 74 -4.11 36.43 20.07
#